data_AF-A0A6M0SAB1-F1
#
_entry.id   AF-A0A6M0SAB1-F1
#
_cell.length_a   1.000
_cell.length_b   1.000
_cell.length_c   1.000
_cell.angle_alpha   90.00
_cell.angle_beta   90.00
_cell.angle_gamma   90.00
#
_symmetry.space_group_name_H-M   'P 1'
#
loop_
_entity.id
_entity.type
_entity.pdbx_description
1 polymer ?
#
loop_
_entity_poly.entity_id
_entity_poly.type
_entity_poly.pdbx_seq_one_letter_code
_entity_poly.pdbx_strand_id
1 'polypeptide(L)'
;MSSTETINIKNLKAFLRKNKKIDFRTADLLHASTLDTYKWTGLEDNKEGLIRQLKAYQRLLRVVPNGQEDLAIKLLQSGFQSALQIANTPRKMFIQDNLKTFGNDRVLAQSVYKRAVAVRKVVALQYTDRAQQTGAHSRVAGLAR
;
A
#
# COMPACT_ATOMS: atom_id res chain seq x y z
N MET A 1 -7.98 -6.18 -17.51
CA MET A 1 -8.47 -7.22 -16.58
C MET A 1 -7.37 -7.45 -15.56
N SER A 2 -7.48 -6.94 -14.33
CA SER A 2 -6.48 -7.21 -13.30
C SER A 2 -6.67 -8.65 -12.83
N SER A 3 -5.68 -9.50 -13.07
CA SER A 3 -5.59 -10.83 -12.47
C SER A 3 -5.78 -10.69 -10.97
N THR A 4 -6.84 -11.29 -10.44
CA THR A 4 -7.08 -11.38 -9.00
C THR A 4 -6.02 -12.32 -8.43
N GLU A 5 -4.80 -11.83 -8.25
CA GLU A 5 -3.76 -12.60 -7.59
C GLU A 5 -4.23 -12.96 -6.20
N THR A 6 -4.46 -14.25 -5.99
CA THR A 6 -4.81 -14.81 -4.69
C THR A 6 -3.74 -14.41 -3.69
N ILE A 7 -4.11 -13.54 -2.74
CA ILE A 7 -3.17 -13.04 -1.73
C ILE A 7 -2.76 -14.22 -0.84
N ASN A 8 -1.49 -14.64 -0.95
CA ASN A 8 -0.93 -15.71 -0.14
C ASN A 8 -0.42 -15.15 1.20
N ILE A 9 -1.36 -14.92 2.12
CA ILE A 9 -1.08 -14.36 3.45
C ILE A 9 -0.13 -15.23 4.26
N LYS A 10 -0.14 -16.55 4.06
CA LYS A 10 0.78 -17.47 4.76
C LYS A 10 2.22 -17.15 4.39
N ASN A 11 2.51 -17.00 3.10
CA ASN A 11 3.84 -16.64 2.61
C ASN A 11 4.24 -15.22 3.05
N LEU A 12 3.31 -14.26 3.02
CA LEU A 12 3.55 -12.91 3.53
C LEU A 12 3.93 -12.91 5.01
N LYS A 13 3.16 -13.58 5.86
CA LYS A 13 3.47 -13.68 7.30
C LYS A 13 4.80 -14.39 7.55
N ALA A 14 5.09 -15.46 6.79
CA ALA A 14 6.36 -16.17 6.89
C ALA A 14 7.55 -15.26 6.53
N PHE A 15 7.41 -14.46 5.47
CA PHE A 15 8.41 -13.49 5.04
C PHE A 15 8.64 -12.39 6.09
N LEU A 16 7.56 -11.76 6.57
CA LEU A 16 7.65 -10.69 7.59
C LEU A 16 8.31 -11.21 8.87
N ARG A 17 8.02 -12.44 9.29
CA ARG A 17 8.66 -13.08 10.46
C ARG A 17 10.17 -13.28 10.27
N LYS A 18 10.60 -13.71 9.08
CA LYS A 18 12.03 -13.87 8.76
C LYS A 18 12.76 -12.52 8.73
N ASN A 19 12.05 -11.47 8.34
CA ASN A 19 12.56 -10.11 8.16
C ASN A 19 12.12 -9.15 9.28
N LYS A 20 11.88 -9.65 10.50
CA LYS A 20 11.30 -8.88 11.63
C LYS A 20 12.05 -7.61 12.07
N LYS A 21 13.31 -7.45 11.67
CA LYS A 21 14.15 -6.27 11.98
C LYS A 21 13.95 -5.13 10.98
N ILE A 22 13.28 -5.38 9.85
CA ILE A 22 13.06 -4.40 8.79
C ILE A 22 11.78 -3.63 9.09
N ASP A 23 11.87 -2.30 9.09
CA ASP A 23 10.69 -1.45 9.10
C ASP A 23 10.11 -1.33 7.67
N PHE A 24 9.06 -2.10 7.40
CA PHE A 24 8.40 -2.09 6.10
C PHE A 24 7.61 -0.81 5.81
N ARG A 25 7.42 0.10 6.78
CA ARG A 25 6.84 1.43 6.52
C ARG A 25 7.75 2.27 5.63
N THR A 26 9.06 2.11 5.81
CA THR A 26 10.12 2.92 5.20
C THR A 26 11.04 2.13 4.27
N ALA A 27 10.99 0.79 4.31
CA ALA A 27 11.78 -0.08 3.46
C ALA A 27 11.66 0.24 1.96
N ASP A 28 12.78 0.14 1.25
CA ASP A 28 12.79 0.29 -0.20
C ASP A 28 12.41 -1.03 -0.88
N LEU A 29 11.21 -1.04 -1.49
CA LEU A 29 10.67 -2.17 -2.24
C LEU A 29 10.73 -1.94 -3.76
N LEU A 30 11.33 -0.83 -4.22
CA LEU A 30 11.38 -0.45 -5.64
C LEU A 30 12.65 -0.96 -6.31
N HIS A 31 13.76 -0.97 -5.60
CA HIS A 31 15.05 -1.39 -6.14
C HIS A 31 15.31 -2.88 -5.93
N ALA A 32 15.71 -3.57 -7.01
CA ALA A 32 16.02 -5.00 -6.98
C ALA A 32 17.17 -5.32 -6.00
N SER A 33 18.20 -4.47 -5.98
CA SER A 33 19.34 -4.61 -5.06
C SER A 33 18.92 -4.65 -3.60
N THR A 34 17.97 -3.81 -3.17
CA THR A 34 17.45 -3.86 -1.79
C THR A 34 16.66 -5.14 -1.55
N LEU A 35 15.79 -5.53 -2.48
CA LEU A 35 15.00 -6.75 -2.37
C LEU A 35 15.88 -8.00 -2.24
N ASP A 36 17.01 -8.05 -2.92
CA ASP A 36 17.94 -9.18 -2.86
C ASP A 36 18.65 -9.33 -1.51
N THR A 37 18.70 -8.26 -0.70
CA THR A 37 19.24 -8.34 0.67
C THR A 37 18.30 -9.00 1.67
N TYR A 38 17.03 -9.20 1.32
CA TYR A 38 16.03 -9.78 2.22
C TYR A 38 16.10 -11.31 2.29
N LYS A 39 15.57 -11.86 3.39
CA LYS A 39 15.56 -13.31 3.61
C LYS A 39 14.42 -13.96 2.85
N TRP A 40 14.73 -14.55 1.69
CA TRP A 40 13.77 -15.26 0.83
C TRP A 40 13.70 -16.78 1.06
N THR A 41 14.63 -17.38 1.82
CA THR A 41 14.77 -18.84 2.01
C THR A 41 13.44 -19.58 2.10
N GLY A 42 13.10 -20.43 1.13
CA GLY A 42 11.84 -21.19 1.07
C GLY A 42 10.62 -20.39 0.57
N LEU A 43 10.84 -19.28 -0.12
CA LEU A 43 9.82 -18.40 -0.75
C LEU A 43 10.26 -17.93 -2.15
N GLU A 44 11.37 -18.45 -2.67
CA GLU A 44 12.00 -18.05 -3.94
C GLU A 44 11.05 -18.21 -5.13
N ASP A 45 10.37 -19.37 -5.22
CA ASP A 45 9.43 -19.69 -6.31
C ASP A 45 8.25 -18.72 -6.39
N ASN A 46 7.93 -18.04 -5.28
CA ASN A 46 6.82 -17.09 -5.18
C ASN A 46 7.29 -15.64 -5.01
N LYS A 47 8.59 -15.36 -5.23
CA LYS A 47 9.21 -14.06 -4.93
C LYS A 47 8.48 -12.90 -5.59
N GLU A 48 8.15 -12.99 -6.87
CA GLU A 48 7.49 -11.90 -7.59
C GLU A 48 6.09 -11.57 -7.07
N GLY A 49 5.25 -12.59 -6.89
CA GLY A 49 3.91 -12.41 -6.32
C GLY A 49 3.95 -11.89 -4.90
N LEU A 50 4.94 -12.33 -4.12
CA LEU A 50 5.16 -11.85 -2.77
C LEU A 50 5.65 -10.39 -2.74
N ILE A 51 6.49 -9.96 -3.68
CA ILE A 51 6.90 -8.55 -3.83
C ILE A 51 5.66 -7.67 -4.11
N ARG A 52 4.74 -8.11 -4.97
CA ARG A 52 3.48 -7.39 -5.23
C ARG A 52 2.64 -7.24 -3.96
N GLN A 53 2.53 -8.31 -3.17
CA GLN A 53 1.85 -8.28 -1.87
C GLN A 53 2.56 -7.39 -0.83
N LEU A 54 3.90 -7.41 -0.79
CA LEU A 54 4.68 -6.54 0.11
C LEU A 54 4.49 -5.07 -0.21
N LYS A 55 4.45 -4.71 -1.50
CA LYS A 55 4.13 -3.33 -1.92
C LYS A 55 2.72 -2.92 -1.50
N ALA A 56 1.73 -3.82 -1.61
CA ALA A 56 0.37 -3.56 -1.12
C ALA A 56 0.33 -3.41 0.40
N TYR A 57 1.04 -4.27 1.13
CA TYR A 57 1.19 -4.21 2.57
C TYR A 57 1.81 -2.87 3.01
N GLN A 58 2.91 -2.46 2.39
CA GLN A 58 3.55 -1.17 2.67
C GLN A 58 2.61 0.02 2.40
N ARG A 59 1.83 -0.01 1.31
CA ARG A 59 0.83 1.05 1.05
C ARG A 59 -0.23 1.12 2.14
N LEU A 60 -0.67 -0.02 2.68
CA LEU A 60 -1.62 -0.07 3.79
C LEU A 60 -0.99 0.34 5.12
N LEU A 61 0.28 0.02 5.35
CA LEU A 61 1.02 0.49 6.51
C LEU A 61 0.95 2.02 6.63
N ARG A 62 1.00 2.75 5.52
CA ARG A 62 0.91 4.23 5.53
C ARG A 62 -0.43 4.78 6.01
N VAL A 63 -1.50 3.98 6.06
CA VAL A 63 -2.82 4.42 6.54
C VAL A 63 -3.20 3.86 7.91
N VAL A 64 -2.60 2.75 8.34
CA VAL A 64 -2.83 2.21 9.69
C VAL A 64 -1.90 2.89 10.71
N PRO A 65 -2.36 3.07 11.96
CA PRO A 65 -1.50 3.58 13.04
C PRO A 65 -0.25 2.72 13.24
N ASN A 66 0.80 3.32 13.82
CA ASN A 66 1.99 2.58 14.26
C ASN A 66 1.60 1.59 15.37
N GLY A 67 2.20 0.39 15.37
CA GLY A 67 1.84 -0.67 16.31
C GLY A 67 0.58 -1.45 15.93
N GLN A 68 -0.03 -1.16 14.78
CA GLN A 68 -1.17 -1.89 14.24
C GLN A 68 -0.86 -2.53 12.88
N GLU A 69 0.35 -3.05 12.71
CA GLU A 69 0.81 -3.70 11.48
C GLU A 69 -0.07 -4.88 11.07
N ASP A 70 -0.63 -5.62 12.03
CA ASP A 70 -1.58 -6.71 11.79
C ASP A 70 -2.86 -6.24 11.11
N LEU A 71 -3.27 -4.99 11.34
CA LEU A 71 -4.44 -4.42 10.68
C LEU A 71 -4.22 -4.26 9.18
N ALA A 72 -3.00 -3.93 8.75
CA ALA A 72 -2.66 -3.87 7.33
C ALA A 72 -2.76 -5.27 6.67
N ILE A 73 -2.38 -6.34 7.38
CA ILE A 73 -2.55 -7.73 6.90
C ILE A 73 -4.04 -8.07 6.77
N LYS A 74 -4.85 -7.71 7.78
CA LYS A 74 -6.31 -7.96 7.74
C LYS A 74 -7.00 -7.18 6.62
N LEU A 75 -6.59 -5.92 6.37
CA LEU A 75 -7.11 -5.13 5.25
C LEU A 75 -6.75 -5.75 3.88
N LEU A 76 -5.53 -6.29 3.76
CA LEU A 76 -5.12 -7.12 2.62
C LEU A 76 -6.02 -8.33 2.45
N GLN A 77 -6.32 -9.06 3.54
CA GLN A 77 -7.27 -10.19 3.53
C GLN A 77 -8.68 -9.78 3.09
N SER A 78 -9.12 -8.59 3.49
CA SER A 78 -10.38 -7.98 3.04
C SER A 78 -10.35 -7.48 1.58
N GLY A 79 -9.24 -7.67 0.85
CA GLY A 79 -9.11 -7.30 -0.56
C GLY A 79 -8.63 -5.87 -0.81
N PHE A 80 -8.33 -5.09 0.22
CA PHE A 80 -7.74 -3.76 0.05
C PHE A 80 -6.23 -3.88 -0.18
N GLN A 81 -5.70 -3.12 -1.13
CA GLN A 81 -4.27 -3.11 -1.49
C GLN A 81 -3.65 -1.71 -1.43
N SER A 82 -4.46 -0.68 -1.13
CA SER A 82 -4.01 0.70 -1.08
C SER A 82 -4.98 1.65 -0.36
N ALA A 83 -4.46 2.81 0.05
CA ALA A 83 -5.25 3.95 0.51
C ALA A 83 -6.28 4.42 -0.53
N LEU A 84 -5.93 4.35 -1.82
CA LEU A 84 -6.81 4.79 -2.91
C LEU A 84 -8.08 3.95 -2.98
N GLN A 85 -7.96 2.62 -2.88
CA GLN A 85 -9.12 1.72 -2.86
C GLN A 85 -10.01 2.01 -1.65
N ILE A 86 -9.43 2.14 -0.45
CA ILE A 86 -10.18 2.49 0.75
C ILE A 86 -10.94 3.81 0.56
N ALA A 87 -10.27 4.85 0.05
CA ALA A 87 -10.86 6.17 -0.14
C ALA A 87 -11.93 6.22 -1.26
N ASN A 88 -11.90 5.26 -2.19
CA ASN A 88 -12.88 5.13 -3.25
C ASN A 88 -14.08 4.25 -2.84
N THR A 89 -13.98 3.49 -1.75
CA THR A 89 -15.12 2.82 -1.14
C THR A 89 -15.97 3.83 -0.36
N PRO A 90 -17.30 3.86 -0.52
CA PRO A 90 -18.16 4.69 0.31
C PRO A 90 -17.93 4.47 1.80
N ARG A 91 -17.71 5.55 2.55
CA ARG A 91 -17.33 5.55 3.97
C ARG A 91 -18.16 4.59 4.82
N LYS A 92 -19.49 4.61 4.65
CA LYS A 92 -20.41 3.78 5.43
C LYS A 92 -20.16 2.29 5.17
N MET A 93 -20.02 1.89 3.90
CA MET A 93 -19.69 0.52 3.51
C MET A 93 -18.33 0.11 4.05
N PHE A 94 -17.28 0.91 3.85
CA PHE A 94 -15.95 0.59 4.37
C PHE A 94 -15.97 0.29 5.88
N ILE A 95 -16.62 1.15 6.67
CA ILE A 95 -16.69 1.00 8.13
C ILE A 95 -17.55 -0.19 8.53
N GLN A 96 -18.73 -0.37 7.93
CA GLN A 96 -19.66 -1.43 8.31
C GLN A 96 -19.13 -2.81 7.92
N ASP A 97 -18.67 -2.95 6.67
CA ASP A 97 -18.29 -4.24 6.11
C ASP A 97 -16.97 -4.76 6.70
N ASN A 98 -16.14 -3.86 7.24
CA ASN A 98 -14.84 -4.20 7.82
C ASN A 98 -14.80 -4.03 9.35
N LEU A 99 -15.92 -3.81 10.02
CA LEU A 99 -15.92 -3.52 11.47
C LEU A 99 -15.22 -4.62 12.29
N LYS A 100 -15.39 -5.88 11.89
CA LYS A 100 -14.70 -7.04 12.50
C LYS A 100 -13.18 -6.98 12.32
N THR A 101 -12.69 -6.50 11.17
CA THR A 101 -11.26 -6.30 10.90
C THR A 101 -10.63 -5.34 11.90
N PHE A 102 -11.39 -4.33 12.34
CA PHE A 102 -10.99 -3.36 13.35
C PHE A 102 -11.33 -3.78 14.79
N GLY A 103 -11.67 -5.04 15.05
CA GLY A 103 -12.00 -5.51 16.41
C GLY A 103 -13.25 -4.84 16.98
N ASN A 104 -14.21 -4.49 16.12
CA ASN A 104 -15.39 -3.69 16.43
C ASN A 104 -15.13 -2.24 16.85
N ASP A 105 -13.89 -1.75 16.68
CA ASP A 105 -13.56 -0.35 16.93
C ASP A 105 -13.94 0.52 15.72
N ARG A 106 -15.11 1.15 15.83
CA ARG A 106 -15.62 2.09 14.84
C ARG A 106 -14.78 3.36 14.75
N VAL A 107 -14.17 3.81 15.85
CA VAL A 107 -13.35 5.04 15.88
C VAL A 107 -12.06 4.82 15.11
N LEU A 108 -11.42 3.68 15.32
CA LEU A 108 -10.24 3.27 14.58
C LEU A 108 -10.53 3.15 13.08
N ALA A 109 -11.61 2.47 12.70
CA ALA A 109 -12.04 2.34 11.30
C ALA A 109 -12.25 3.71 10.64
N GLN A 110 -12.89 4.64 11.34
CA GLN A 110 -13.06 6.02 10.88
C GLN A 110 -11.72 6.75 10.72
N SER A 111 -10.79 6.54 11.65
CA SER A 111 -9.46 7.16 11.60
C SER A 111 -8.66 6.69 10.39
N VAL A 112 -8.69 5.38 10.10
CA VAL A 112 -8.01 4.77 8.95
C VAL A 112 -8.62 5.27 7.64
N TYR A 113 -9.96 5.34 7.56
CA TYR A 113 -10.64 5.91 6.40
C TYR A 113 -10.24 7.37 6.16
N LYS A 114 -10.24 8.20 7.22
CA LYS A 114 -9.80 9.61 7.12
C LYS A 114 -8.36 9.73 6.63
N ARG A 115 -7.44 8.91 7.16
CA ARG A 115 -6.04 8.86 6.69
C ARG A 115 -5.95 8.44 5.22
N ALA A 116 -6.72 7.44 4.80
CA ALA A 116 -6.75 7.02 3.40
C ALA A 116 -7.20 8.14 2.45
N VAL A 117 -8.24 8.89 2.84
CA VAL A 117 -8.70 10.07 2.08
C VAL A 117 -7.62 11.15 2.03
N ALA A 118 -6.93 11.42 3.14
CA ALA A 118 -5.84 12.39 3.18
C ALA A 118 -4.67 11.98 2.25
N VAL A 119 -4.25 10.71 2.32
CA VAL A 119 -3.22 10.16 1.43
C VAL A 119 -3.62 10.28 -0.04
N ARG A 120 -4.88 9.99 -0.40
CA ARG A 120 -5.38 10.17 -1.77
C ARG A 120 -5.22 11.62 -2.25
N LYS A 121 -5.57 12.60 -1.41
CA LYS A 121 -5.42 14.03 -1.74
C LYS A 121 -3.96 14.39 -2.00
N VAL A 122 -3.04 13.95 -1.14
CA VAL A 122 -1.60 14.20 -1.30
C VAL A 122 -1.08 13.63 -2.62
N VAL A 123 -1.46 12.39 -2.95
CA VAL A 123 -1.05 11.75 -4.22
C VAL A 123 -1.61 12.50 -5.43
N ALA A 124 -2.86 12.97 -5.37
CA ALA A 124 -3.47 13.73 -6.45
C ALA A 124 -2.75 15.09 -6.68
N LEU A 125 -2.39 15.79 -5.61
CA LEU A 125 -1.61 17.04 -5.69
C LEU A 125 -0.23 16.79 -6.32
N GLN A 126 0.52 15.80 -5.83
CA GLN A 126 1.82 15.43 -6.39
C GLN A 126 1.76 15.07 -7.88
N TYR A 127 0.68 14.41 -8.31
CA TYR A 127 0.47 14.11 -9.73
C TYR A 127 0.24 15.39 -10.54
N THR A 128 -0.56 16.31 -10.01
CA THR A 128 -0.89 17.59 -10.67
C THR A 128 0.37 18.45 -10.83
N ASP A 129 1.16 18.57 -9.76
CA ASP A 129 2.41 19.34 -9.76
C ASP A 129 3.39 18.79 -10.80
N ARG A 130 3.56 17.46 -10.84
CA ARG A 130 4.43 16.81 -11.84
C ARG A 130 3.95 17.02 -13.27
N ALA A 131 2.64 16.91 -13.52
CA ALA A 131 2.07 17.12 -14.85
C ALA A 131 2.22 18.58 -15.32
N GLN A 132 2.12 19.55 -14.40
CA GLN A 132 2.36 20.96 -14.70
C GLN A 132 3.83 21.24 -15.03
N GLN A 133 4.76 20.67 -14.26
CA GLN A 133 6.20 20.81 -14.52
C GLN A 133 6.59 20.24 -15.88
N THR A 134 6.12 19.03 -16.23
CA THR A 134 6.42 18.44 -17.54
C THR A 134 5.72 19.17 -18.69
N GLY A 135 4.51 19.69 -18.48
CA GLY A 135 3.76 20.46 -19.47
C GLY A 135 4.28 21.88 -19.73
N ALA A 136 4.83 22.56 -18.72
CA ALA A 136 5.42 23.89 -18.85
C ALA A 136 6.77 23.86 -19.58
N HIS A 137 7.62 22.87 -19.27
CA HIS A 137 8.93 22.73 -19.92
C HIS A 137 8.85 22.23 -21.38
N SER A 138 7.80 21.47 -21.75
CA SER A 138 7.60 21.03 -23.13
C SER A 138 7.09 22.13 -24.07
N ARG A 139 6.47 23.19 -23.55
CA ARG A 139 6.01 24.35 -24.37
C ARG A 139 7.09 25.40 -24.63
N VAL A 140 8.08 25.56 -23.74
CA VAL A 140 9.16 26.54 -23.93
C VAL A 140 10.23 26.04 -24.90
N ALA A 141 10.47 24.73 -25.00
CA ALA A 141 11.41 24.15 -25.96
C ALA A 141 10.92 24.16 -27.43
N GLY A 142 9.66 24.53 -27.69
CA GLY A 142 9.07 24.55 -29.02
C GLY A 142 9.00 25.93 -29.71
N LEU A 143 9.44 27.00 -29.04
CA LEU A 143 9.34 28.39 -29.52
C LEU A 143 10.68 29.04 -29.88
N ALA A 144 11.76 28.25 -29.91
CA ALA A 144 13.06 28.69 -30.43
C ALA A 144 13.39 27.95 -31.73
N ARG A 145 12.80 28.41 -32.83
CA ARG A 145 13.30 28.16 -34.20
C ARG A 145 13.13 29.43 -35.02
#